data_AF-A0A7C2N5P0-F1
#
_entry.id   AF-A0A7C2N5P0-F1
#
_cell.length_a   1.000
_cell.length_b   1.000
_cell.length_c   1.000
_cell.angle_alpha   90.00
_cell.angle_beta   90.00
_cell.angle_gamma   90.00
#
_symmetry.space_group_name_H-M   'P 1'
#
loop_
_entity.id
_entity.type
_entity.pdbx_description
1 polymer ?
#
loop_
_entity_poly.entity_id
_entity_poly.type
_entity_poly.pdbx_seq_one_letter_code
_entity_poly.pdbx_strand_id
1 'polypeptide(L)'
;MKDKTVSSVPVECVFRAEAIVGESPLWSPRERVVYWVDITGQMLHRFNPRTATEDTFNFPQPVTAVGLREKGGLVLTLRKDFAFFNPDTGDLRILSDPEEDKPYDRFNDAKCDRQGRFWAGTMDDVK
;
A
#
# COMPACT_ATOMS: atom_id res chain seq x y z
N MET A 1 10.81 -14.47 38.97
CA MET A 1 10.37 -13.99 37.64
C MET A 1 11.25 -12.81 37.30
N LYS A 2 11.95 -12.80 36.15
CA LYS A 2 12.82 -11.69 35.78
C LYS A 2 11.96 -10.56 35.22
N ASP A 3 12.00 -9.42 35.89
CA ASP A 3 11.36 -8.18 35.48
C ASP A 3 11.96 -7.75 34.14
N LYS A 4 11.15 -7.74 33.06
CA LYS A 4 11.60 -7.23 31.76
C LYS A 4 11.37 -5.72 31.77
N THR A 5 12.42 -4.97 32.06
CA THR A 5 12.45 -3.52 31.82
C THR A 5 12.37 -3.30 30.31
N VAL A 6 11.21 -2.88 29.81
CA VAL A 6 11.06 -2.39 28.44
C VAL A 6 11.58 -0.95 28.45
N SER A 7 12.66 -0.65 27.72
CA SER A 7 13.07 0.74 27.54
C SER A 7 11.98 1.47 26.78
N SER A 8 11.50 2.61 27.29
CA SER A 8 10.44 3.37 26.63
C SER A 8 10.98 4.05 25.37
N VAL A 9 10.80 3.42 24.22
CA VAL A 9 10.96 4.10 22.92
C VAL A 9 9.77 5.05 22.77
N PRO A 10 9.98 6.36 22.51
CA PRO A 10 8.88 7.29 22.29
C PRO A 10 8.11 6.89 21.03
N VAL A 11 6.78 6.87 21.13
CA VAL A 11 5.86 6.63 20.01
C VAL A 11 5.09 7.92 19.77
N GLU A 12 5.08 8.37 18.51
CA GLU A 12 4.43 9.61 18.09
C GLU A 12 3.53 9.34 16.87
N CYS A 13 2.37 9.98 16.84
CA CYS A 13 1.52 10.02 15.65
C CYS A 13 2.08 11.08 14.69
N VAL A 14 2.86 10.64 13.70
CA VAL A 14 3.52 11.54 12.74
C VAL A 14 2.57 12.13 11.70
N PHE A 15 1.41 11.50 11.50
CA PHE A 15 0.37 11.96 10.59
C PHE A 15 -0.99 11.38 11.00
N ARG A 16 -1.97 12.26 11.23
CA ARG A 16 -3.32 11.86 11.64
C ARG A 16 -4.21 11.71 10.41
N ALA A 17 -4.06 10.56 9.73
CA ALA A 17 -4.73 10.30 8.46
C ALA A 17 -6.24 10.03 8.56
N GLU A 18 -6.71 9.54 9.71
CA GLU A 18 -8.09 9.09 9.91
C GLU A 18 -8.54 8.02 8.90
N ALA A 19 -7.58 7.22 8.42
CA ALA A 19 -7.82 6.10 7.51
C ALA A 19 -8.82 5.09 8.09
N ILE A 20 -9.67 4.55 7.23
CA ILE A 20 -10.61 3.50 7.63
C ILE A 20 -9.84 2.18 7.85
N VAL A 21 -9.00 1.79 6.87
CA VAL A 21 -8.08 0.64 6.99
C VAL A 21 -6.73 1.01 6.39
N GLY A 22 -5.85 1.58 7.20
CA GLY A 22 -4.48 1.91 6.82
C GLY A 22 -3.57 0.67 6.73
N GLU A 23 -2.95 0.43 5.59
CA GLU A 23 -2.15 -0.78 5.30
C GLU A 23 -0.96 -0.51 4.36
N SER A 24 -0.16 -1.55 4.15
CA SER A 24 0.96 -1.60 3.20
C SER A 24 1.96 -0.41 3.30
N PRO A 25 2.47 -0.06 4.50
CA PRO A 25 3.45 1.00 4.62
C PRO A 25 4.77 0.61 3.92
N LEU A 26 5.22 1.48 3.02
CA LEU A 26 6.36 1.27 2.15
C LEU A 26 7.22 2.54 2.06
N TRP A 27 8.46 2.47 2.55
CA TRP A 27 9.42 3.54 2.36
C TRP A 27 9.97 3.57 0.93
N SER A 28 9.92 4.73 0.26
CA SER A 28 10.63 5.00 -1.00
C SER A 28 11.95 5.71 -0.71
N PRO A 29 13.12 5.04 -0.82
CA PRO A 29 14.41 5.69 -0.58
C PRO A 29 14.72 6.81 -1.59
N ARG A 30 14.26 6.64 -2.83
CA ARG A 30 14.49 7.59 -3.94
C ARG A 30 13.81 8.93 -3.67
N GLU A 31 12.60 8.89 -3.15
CA GLU A 31 11.77 10.09 -2.94
C GLU A 31 11.79 10.59 -1.50
N ARG A 32 12.22 9.73 -0.56
CA ARG A 32 12.18 9.97 0.89
C ARG A 32 10.77 10.21 1.41
N VAL A 33 9.84 9.37 0.95
CA VAL A 33 8.43 9.38 1.33
C VAL A 33 7.98 7.98 1.75
N VAL A 34 6.90 7.90 2.53
CA VAL A 34 6.18 6.67 2.83
C VAL A 34 4.97 6.59 1.92
N TYR A 35 4.88 5.54 1.12
CA TYR A 35 3.64 5.14 0.49
C TYR A 35 2.86 4.23 1.43
N TRP A 36 1.55 4.37 1.47
CA TRP A 36 0.65 3.50 2.22
C TRP A 36 -0.76 3.61 1.65
N VAL A 37 -1.65 2.67 1.96
CA VAL A 37 -3.01 2.64 1.40
C VAL A 37 -4.07 2.77 2.49
N ASP A 38 -5.20 3.41 2.17
CA ASP A 38 -6.47 3.19 2.87
C ASP A 38 -7.34 2.27 2.00
N ILE A 39 -7.44 1.00 2.40
CA ILE A 39 -8.10 -0.04 1.60
C ILE A 39 -9.58 0.29 1.40
N THR A 40 -10.29 0.56 2.50
CA THR A 40 -11.72 0.85 2.47
C THR A 40 -11.98 2.27 1.96
N GLY A 41 -11.07 3.20 2.22
CA GLY A 41 -11.09 4.56 1.66
C GLY A 41 -10.79 4.62 0.16
N GLN A 42 -10.24 3.55 -0.43
CA GLN A 42 -9.84 3.45 -1.84
C GLN A 42 -8.77 4.50 -2.23
N MET A 43 -7.82 4.73 -1.32
CA MET A 43 -6.80 5.75 -1.47
C MET A 43 -5.38 5.17 -1.38
N LEU A 44 -4.48 5.68 -2.23
CA LEU A 44 -3.04 5.59 -2.02
C LEU A 44 -2.56 6.94 -1.48
N HIS A 45 -1.69 6.88 -0.48
CA HIS A 45 -1.08 8.05 0.14
C HIS A 45 0.43 8.07 -0.13
N ARG A 46 1.00 9.26 -0.27
CA ARG A 46 2.44 9.53 -0.39
C ARG A 46 2.81 10.60 0.63
N PHE A 47 3.28 10.17 1.79
CA PHE A 47 3.60 11.04 2.92
C PHE A 47 5.09 11.38 2.97
N ASN A 48 5.42 12.67 3.04
CA ASN A 48 6.78 13.15 3.25
C ASN A 48 7.02 13.49 4.73
N PRO A 49 7.78 12.68 5.48
CA PRO A 49 8.00 12.91 6.91
C PRO A 49 8.86 14.14 7.21
N ARG A 50 9.63 14.64 6.25
CA ARG A 50 10.46 15.84 6.45
C ARG A 50 9.61 17.11 6.44
N THR A 51 8.58 17.16 5.60
CA THR A 51 7.74 18.34 5.40
C THR A 51 6.37 18.20 6.05
N ALA A 52 6.03 17.01 6.56
CA ALA A 52 4.71 16.65 7.07
C ALA A 52 3.59 16.92 6.04
N THR A 53 3.88 16.70 4.77
CA THR A 53 2.92 16.87 3.66
C THR A 53 2.53 15.52 3.08
N GLU A 54 1.31 15.41 2.57
CA GLU A 54 0.79 14.20 1.96
C GLU A 54 0.13 14.49 0.62
N ASP A 55 0.45 13.68 -0.39
CA ASP A 55 -0.36 13.56 -1.60
C ASP A 55 -1.29 12.35 -1.47
N THR A 56 -2.53 12.46 -1.95
CA THR A 56 -3.52 11.39 -1.93
C THR A 56 -4.04 11.13 -3.34
N PHE A 57 -4.14 9.86 -3.70
CA PHE A 57 -4.60 9.40 -5.01
C PHE A 57 -5.83 8.51 -4.81
N ASN A 58 -6.95 8.90 -5.40
CA ASN A 58 -8.21 8.16 -5.33
C ASN A 58 -8.28 7.08 -6.41
N PHE A 59 -8.79 5.91 -6.06
CA PHE A 59 -9.03 4.80 -6.97
C PHE A 59 -10.54 4.49 -7.04
N PRO A 60 -11.02 3.92 -8.15
CA PRO A 60 -12.44 3.54 -8.29
C PRO A 60 -12.78 2.22 -7.58
N GLN A 61 -11.79 1.57 -6.98
CA GLN A 61 -11.89 0.30 -6.25
C GLN A 61 -10.81 0.27 -5.16
N PRO A 62 -10.94 -0.61 -4.15
CA PRO A 62 -9.90 -0.79 -3.13
C PRO A 62 -8.51 -0.97 -3.75
N VAL A 63 -7.54 -0.25 -3.19
CA VAL A 63 -6.10 -0.48 -3.40
C VAL A 63 -5.56 -1.07 -2.11
N THR A 64 -4.93 -2.24 -2.18
CA THR A 64 -4.72 -3.08 -0.99
C THR A 64 -3.25 -3.17 -0.60
N ALA A 65 -2.34 -3.05 -1.58
CA ALA A 65 -0.92 -3.01 -1.32
C ALA A 65 -0.16 -2.26 -2.43
N VAL A 66 1.03 -1.78 -2.06
CA VAL A 66 1.92 -1.00 -2.94
C VAL A 66 3.34 -1.57 -2.91
N GLY A 67 4.01 -1.52 -4.06
CA GLY A 67 5.42 -1.86 -4.25
C GLY A 67 6.13 -0.85 -5.15
N LEU A 68 7.42 -0.64 -4.92
CA LEU A 68 8.26 0.18 -5.80
C LEU A 68 8.64 -0.61 -7.06
N ARG A 69 8.71 0.07 -8.20
CA ARG A 69 9.23 -0.51 -9.45
C ARG A 69 10.62 0.03 -9.76
N GLU A 70 11.52 -0.86 -10.16
CA GLU A 70 12.91 -0.51 -10.51
C GLU A 70 13.00 0.60 -11.57
N LYS A 71 12.13 0.55 -12.59
CA LYS A 71 12.07 1.54 -13.68
C LYS A 71 11.26 2.79 -13.35
N GLY A 72 10.85 2.98 -12.08
CA GLY A 72 10.00 4.07 -11.64
C GLY A 72 8.51 3.75 -11.66
N GLY A 73 7.75 4.58 -10.94
CA GLY A 73 6.35 4.31 -10.62
C GLY A 73 6.18 3.18 -9.62
N LEU A 74 4.94 2.74 -9.49
CA LEU A 74 4.48 1.79 -8.47
C LEU A 74 3.83 0.57 -9.13
N VAL A 75 3.95 -0.57 -8.45
CA VAL A 75 3.09 -1.74 -8.68
C VAL A 75 2.09 -1.80 -7.54
N LEU A 76 0.84 -2.06 -7.86
CA LEU A 76 -0.28 -2.09 -6.92
C LEU A 76 -1.03 -3.41 -7.03
N THR A 77 -1.66 -3.81 -5.94
CA THR A 77 -2.87 -4.64 -6.00
C THR A 77 -4.09 -3.74 -5.80
N LEU A 78 -5.00 -3.77 -6.77
CA LEU A 78 -6.36 -3.27 -6.61
C LEU A 78 -7.24 -4.40 -6.02
N ARG A 79 -8.57 -4.26 -6.02
CA ARG A 79 -9.45 -5.31 -5.47
C ARG A 79 -9.16 -6.66 -6.11
N LYS A 80 -9.10 -6.70 -7.44
CA LYS A 80 -8.91 -7.93 -8.23
C LYS A 80 -7.63 -7.91 -9.07
N ASP A 81 -7.14 -6.73 -9.41
CA ASP A 81 -6.10 -6.59 -10.41
C ASP A 81 -4.71 -6.33 -9.83
N PHE A 82 -3.68 -6.89 -10.45
CA PHE A 82 -2.38 -6.24 -10.44
C PHE A 82 -2.40 -5.03 -11.37
N ALA A 83 -1.77 -3.93 -10.96
CA ALA A 83 -1.69 -2.71 -11.76
C ALA A 83 -0.33 -2.02 -11.64
N PHE A 84 0.01 -1.22 -12.65
CA PHE A 84 1.05 -0.20 -12.56
C PHE A 84 0.42 1.17 -12.40
N PHE A 85 1.02 2.00 -11.54
CA PHE A 85 0.58 3.37 -11.31
C PHE A 85 1.77 4.34 -11.35
N ASN A 86 1.58 5.50 -11.95
CA ASN A 86 2.54 6.59 -11.91
C ASN A 86 1.95 7.77 -11.11
N PRO A 87 2.43 8.06 -9.89
CA PRO A 87 1.91 9.15 -9.08
C PRO A 87 2.16 10.54 -9.68
N ASP A 88 3.16 10.70 -10.54
CA ASP A 88 3.50 12.00 -11.13
C ASP A 88 2.59 12.35 -12.33
N THR A 89 1.99 11.35 -12.99
CA THR A 89 1.11 11.56 -14.16
C THR A 89 -0.34 11.15 -13.91
N GLY A 90 -0.60 10.33 -12.88
CA GLY A 90 -1.89 9.71 -12.63
C GLY A 90 -2.16 8.48 -13.51
N ASP A 91 -1.22 8.05 -14.34
CA ASP A 91 -1.42 6.94 -15.26
C ASP A 91 -1.59 5.62 -14.50
N LEU A 92 -2.76 5.00 -14.63
CA LEU A 92 -3.08 3.68 -14.11
C LEU A 92 -3.21 2.67 -15.25
N ARG A 93 -2.41 1.61 -15.20
CA ARG A 93 -2.44 0.51 -16.16
C ARG A 93 -2.75 -0.81 -15.46
N ILE A 94 -3.92 -1.35 -15.72
CA ILE A 94 -4.33 -2.69 -15.28
C ILE A 94 -3.50 -3.75 -16.02
N LEU A 95 -3.09 -4.80 -15.30
CA LEU A 95 -2.28 -5.89 -15.85
C LEU A 95 -3.08 -7.18 -15.98
N SER A 96 -3.68 -7.65 -14.89
CA SER A 96 -4.40 -8.94 -14.85
C SER A 96 -5.16 -9.14 -13.55
N ASP A 97 -6.31 -9.82 -13.61
CA ASP A 97 -6.96 -10.50 -12.48
C ASP A 97 -6.53 -11.98 -12.48
N PRO A 98 -5.80 -12.47 -11.46
CA PRO A 98 -5.37 -13.87 -11.41
C PRO A 98 -6.44 -14.82 -10.84
N GLU A 99 -7.55 -14.31 -10.29
CA GLU A 99 -8.62 -15.10 -9.66
C GLU A 99 -10.00 -14.68 -10.20
N GLU A 100 -10.14 -14.59 -11.53
CA GLU A 100 -11.38 -14.20 -12.21
C GLU A 100 -12.57 -15.11 -11.85
N ASP A 101 -12.30 -16.37 -11.52
CA ASP A 101 -13.30 -17.36 -11.10
C ASP A 101 -13.78 -17.20 -9.65
N LYS A 102 -13.18 -16.27 -8.89
CA LYS A 102 -13.53 -15.99 -7.49
C LYS A 102 -14.05 -14.56 -7.33
N PRO A 103 -15.33 -14.29 -7.66
CA PRO A 103 -15.86 -12.93 -7.71
C PRO A 103 -15.87 -12.22 -6.33
N TYR A 104 -15.94 -12.99 -5.25
CA TYR A 104 -16.03 -12.47 -3.89
C TYR A 104 -14.67 -12.25 -3.23
N ASP A 105 -13.58 -12.77 -3.78
CA ASP A 105 -12.25 -12.55 -3.21
C ASP A 105 -11.71 -11.16 -3.58
N ARG A 106 -10.81 -10.64 -2.76
CA ARG A 106 -9.95 -9.50 -3.08
C ARG A 106 -8.50 -9.77 -2.70
N PHE A 107 -7.57 -9.01 -3.25
CA PHE A 107 -6.22 -8.92 -2.68
C PHE A 107 -6.24 -8.36 -1.26
N ASN A 108 -5.26 -8.77 -0.46
CA ASN A 108 -4.99 -8.21 0.86
C ASN A 108 -3.58 -7.61 0.92
N ASP A 109 -2.61 -8.31 1.51
CA ASP A 109 -1.22 -7.83 1.59
C ASP A 109 -0.39 -8.31 0.39
N ALA A 110 0.62 -7.53 0.05
CA ALA A 110 1.59 -7.85 -0.98
C ALA A 110 2.97 -7.27 -0.66
N LYS A 111 4.02 -7.92 -1.18
CA LYS A 111 5.40 -7.45 -1.03
C LYS A 111 6.28 -7.97 -2.15
N CYS A 112 7.26 -7.17 -2.55
CA CYS A 112 8.31 -7.63 -3.45
C CYS A 112 9.26 -8.58 -2.70
N ASP A 113 9.56 -9.73 -3.31
CA ASP A 113 10.66 -10.56 -2.85
C ASP A 113 12.03 -9.97 -3.25
N ARG A 114 13.10 -10.60 -2.77
CA ARG A 114 14.49 -10.19 -3.07
C ARG A 114 14.90 -10.30 -4.54
N GLN A 115 14.09 -10.94 -5.39
CA GLN A 115 14.31 -11.06 -6.83
C GLN A 115 13.41 -10.08 -7.61
N GLY A 116 12.65 -9.21 -6.93
CA GLY A 116 11.78 -8.23 -7.56
C GLY A 116 10.44 -8.78 -8.01
N ARG A 117 10.04 -9.98 -7.57
CA ARG A 117 8.72 -10.54 -7.87
C ARG A 117 7.72 -9.98 -6.85
N PHE A 118 6.59 -9.47 -7.31
CA PHE A 118 5.56 -8.93 -6.43
C PHE A 118 4.59 -10.04 -6.03
N TRP A 119 4.71 -10.51 -4.78
CA TRP A 119 3.87 -11.56 -4.22
C TRP A 119 2.69 -10.93 -3.51
N ALA A 120 1.49 -11.42 -3.80
CA ALA A 120 0.26 -10.95 -3.17
C ALA A 120 -0.62 -12.14 -2.78
N GLY A 121 -1.29 -12.02 -1.63
CA GLY A 121 -2.30 -12.97 -1.18
C GLY A 121 -3.71 -12.39 -1.34
N THR A 122 -4.68 -13.26 -1.59
CA THR A 122 -6.11 -12.91 -1.62
C THR A 122 -6.82 -13.40 -0.36
N MET A 123 -8.00 -12.87 -0.13
CA MET A 123 -8.91 -13.27 0.95
C MET A 123 -10.35 -13.12 0.50
N ASP A 124 -11.23 -13.88 1.16
CA ASP A 124 -12.67 -13.70 1.04
C ASP A 124 -13.06 -12.28 1.48
N ASP A 125 -13.91 -11.62 0.67
CA ASP A 125 -14.43 -10.26 0.88
C ASP A 125 -15.97 -10.26 0.91
N VAL A 126 -16.58 -11.38 1.27
CA VAL A 126 -18.03 -11.47 1.52
C VAL A 126 -18.41 -10.56 2.69
N LYS A 127 -19.36 -9.67 2.43
CA LYS A 127 -19.99 -8.79 3.43
C LYS A 127 -21.06 -9.53 4.24
#